data_AF-A0A9P3EN73-F1
#
_entry.id   AF-A0A9P3EN73-F1
#
_cell.length_a   1.000
_cell.length_b   1.000
_cell.length_c   1.000
_cell.angle_alpha   90.00
_cell.angle_beta   90.00
_cell.angle_gamma   90.00
#
_symmetry.space_group_name_H-M   'P 1'
#
loop_
_entity.id
_entity.type
_entity.pdbx_description
1 polymer ?
#
loop_
_entity_poly.entity_id
_entity_poly.type
_entity_poly.pdbx_seq_one_letter_code
_entity_poly.pdbx_strand_id
1 'polypeptide(L)'
;MTTPDRHAELQRLLILEEVSAVVVAKTPETAALNSSRSDLLKHVREIGKSNDLAFIVASEKIIVRGDLERYANSPAMVASLKKALAELETVERHLPLVDDPSQYRLVDATHRFPKNRKGGLPWDEARQALGSHYTRLDNLDKSRLSDDEKATIEARKHNIFQAGKLYAGRQAITLGVEG
;
A
#
# COMPACT_ATOMS: atom_id res chain seq x y z
N MET A 1 -35.22 30.38 -17.44
CA MET A 1 -35.38 29.40 -16.34
C MET A 1 -35.33 30.13 -15.02
N THR A 2 -36.36 29.93 -14.20
CA THR A 2 -36.39 30.39 -12.82
C THR A 2 -35.46 29.52 -11.94
N THR A 3 -35.16 29.94 -10.72
CA THR A 3 -34.36 29.13 -9.77
C THR A 3 -35.03 27.77 -9.45
N PRO A 4 -36.36 27.68 -9.25
CA PRO A 4 -37.08 26.40 -9.18
C PRO A 4 -36.84 25.49 -10.40
N ASP A 5 -36.86 26.04 -11.62
CA ASP A 5 -36.61 25.26 -12.85
C ASP A 5 -35.18 24.68 -12.89
N ARG A 6 -34.20 25.41 -12.36
CA ARG A 6 -32.80 24.94 -12.27
C ARG A 6 -32.62 23.80 -11.28
N HIS A 7 -33.36 23.81 -10.16
CA HIS A 7 -33.30 22.71 -9.19
C HIS A 7 -34.00 21.46 -9.71
N ALA A 8 -35.13 21.60 -10.40
CA ALA A 8 -35.83 20.47 -11.02
C ALA A 8 -34.96 19.79 -12.09
N GLU A 9 -34.26 20.58 -12.92
CA GLU A 9 -33.33 20.03 -13.91
C GLU A 9 -32.14 19.33 -13.25
N LEU A 10 -31.56 19.90 -12.19
CA LEU A 10 -30.50 19.22 -11.43
C LEU A 10 -30.97 17.86 -10.89
N GLN A 11 -32.15 17.81 -10.27
CA GLN A 11 -32.70 16.55 -9.75
C GLN A 11 -32.89 15.52 -10.86
N ARG A 12 -33.42 15.94 -12.01
CA ARG A 12 -33.55 15.06 -13.18
C ARG A 12 -32.19 14.50 -13.62
N LEU A 13 -31.16 15.35 -13.71
CA LEU A 13 -29.82 14.93 -14.12
C LEU A 13 -29.21 13.94 -13.11
N LEU A 14 -29.40 14.16 -11.81
CA LEU A 14 -28.94 13.23 -10.76
C LEU A 14 -29.62 11.86 -10.89
N ILE A 15 -30.95 11.82 -11.12
CA ILE A 15 -31.68 10.57 -11.31
C ILE A 15 -31.20 9.83 -12.57
N LEU A 16 -30.99 10.56 -13.67
CA LEU A 16 -30.50 9.96 -14.92
C LEU A 16 -29.11 9.35 -14.75
N GLU A 17 -28.24 10.01 -13.99
CA GLU A 17 -26.92 9.49 -13.63
C GLU A 17 -27.04 8.21 -12.79
N GLU A 18 -27.87 8.22 -11.74
CA GLU A 18 -28.10 7.06 -10.86
C GLU A 18 -28.61 5.84 -11.65
N VAL A 19 -29.61 6.05 -12.52
CA VAL A 19 -30.15 4.99 -13.38
C VAL A 19 -29.06 4.45 -14.32
N SER A 20 -28.26 5.33 -14.91
CA SER A 20 -27.17 4.93 -15.81
C SER A 20 -26.10 4.12 -15.07
N ALA A 21 -25.73 4.52 -13.86
CA ALA A 21 -24.80 3.79 -13.02
C ALA A 21 -25.30 2.38 -12.68
N VAL A 22 -26.58 2.23 -12.35
CA VAL A 22 -27.21 0.92 -12.10
C VAL A 22 -27.20 0.03 -13.34
N VAL A 23 -27.43 0.60 -14.54
CA VAL A 23 -27.37 -0.16 -15.79
C VAL A 23 -25.94 -0.63 -16.09
N VAL A 24 -24.95 0.27 -15.99
CA VAL A 24 -23.53 -0.08 -16.18
C VAL A 24 -23.10 -1.17 -15.22
N ALA A 25 -23.51 -1.09 -13.94
CA ALA A 25 -23.16 -2.09 -12.93
C ALA A 25 -23.64 -3.51 -13.25
N LYS A 26 -24.66 -3.65 -14.12
CA LYS A 26 -25.24 -4.94 -14.54
C LYS A 26 -24.65 -5.47 -15.86
N THR A 27 -23.69 -4.76 -16.45
CA THR A 27 -23.06 -5.17 -17.72
C THR A 27 -22.18 -6.41 -17.52
N PRO A 28 -22.06 -7.31 -18.52
CA PRO A 28 -21.11 -8.42 -18.50
C PRO A 28 -19.67 -7.97 -18.27
N GLU A 29 -19.28 -6.82 -18.81
CA GLU A 29 -17.96 -6.22 -18.67
C GLU A 29 -17.67 -5.86 -17.20
N THR A 30 -18.65 -5.30 -16.49
CA THR A 30 -18.51 -5.00 -15.06
C THR A 30 -18.42 -6.28 -14.23
N ALA A 31 -19.19 -7.31 -14.57
CA ALA A 31 -19.09 -8.62 -13.92
C ALA A 31 -17.68 -9.23 -14.12
N ALA A 32 -17.14 -9.19 -15.34
CA ALA A 32 -15.80 -9.69 -15.65
C ALA A 32 -14.69 -8.90 -14.92
N LEU A 33 -14.84 -7.57 -14.83
CA LEU A 33 -13.93 -6.71 -14.07
C LEU A 33 -13.93 -7.06 -12.59
N ASN A 34 -15.11 -7.23 -11.97
CA ASN A 34 -15.21 -7.59 -10.56
C ASN A 34 -14.64 -8.98 -10.27
N SER A 35 -14.84 -9.95 -11.17
CA SER A 35 -14.18 -11.26 -11.07
C SER A 35 -12.65 -11.12 -11.06
N SER A 36 -12.11 -10.34 -11.99
CA SER A 36 -10.66 -10.10 -12.08
C SER A 36 -10.12 -9.40 -10.81
N ARG A 37 -10.87 -8.46 -10.25
CA ARG A 37 -10.54 -7.79 -8.98
C ARG A 37 -10.56 -8.76 -7.80
N SER A 38 -11.52 -9.68 -7.76
CA SER A 38 -11.61 -10.71 -6.72
C SER A 38 -10.40 -11.66 -6.75
N ASP A 39 -10.01 -12.09 -7.96
CA ASP A 39 -8.82 -12.93 -8.15
C ASP A 39 -7.54 -12.21 -7.74
N LEU A 40 -7.40 -10.92 -8.11
CA LEU A 40 -6.30 -10.06 -7.67
C LEU A 40 -6.27 -9.94 -6.14
N LEU A 41 -7.41 -9.64 -5.51
CA LEU A 41 -7.52 -9.52 -4.06
C LEU A 41 -7.09 -10.81 -3.36
N LYS A 42 -7.53 -11.97 -3.87
CA LYS A 42 -7.10 -13.27 -3.35
C LYS A 42 -5.57 -13.41 -3.43
N HIS A 43 -4.98 -13.09 -4.58
CA HIS A 43 -3.53 -13.17 -4.76
C HIS A 43 -2.77 -12.23 -3.81
N VAL A 44 -3.21 -10.98 -3.66
CA VAL A 44 -2.63 -10.01 -2.72
C VAL A 44 -2.71 -10.52 -1.28
N ARG A 45 -3.80 -11.17 -0.87
CA ARG A 45 -3.91 -11.77 0.47
C ARG A 45 -2.95 -12.93 0.67
N GLU A 46 -2.78 -13.80 -0.32
CA GLU A 46 -1.83 -14.92 -0.23
C GLU A 46 -0.37 -14.44 -0.14
N ILE A 47 -0.01 -13.34 -0.81
CA ILE A 47 1.31 -12.71 -0.65
C ILE A 47 1.58 -12.38 0.82
N GLY A 48 0.63 -11.78 1.53
CA GLY A 48 0.76 -11.48 2.96
C GLY A 48 0.93 -12.70 3.85
N LYS A 49 0.28 -13.81 3.50
CA LYS A 49 0.34 -15.08 4.25
C LYS A 49 1.64 -15.85 4.05
N SER A 50 2.42 -15.52 3.01
CA SER A 50 3.69 -16.19 2.73
C SER A 50 4.72 -16.09 3.87
N ASN A 51 4.61 -15.05 4.72
CA ASN A 51 5.64 -14.65 5.68
C ASN A 51 7.03 -14.42 5.05
N ASP A 52 7.09 -14.26 3.73
CA ASP A 52 8.31 -13.95 3.01
C ASP A 52 8.40 -12.43 2.81
N LEU A 53 9.24 -11.80 3.63
CA LEU A 53 9.47 -10.36 3.59
C LEU A 53 9.94 -9.87 2.22
N ALA A 54 10.86 -10.60 1.57
CA ALA A 54 11.38 -10.20 0.27
C ALA A 54 10.29 -10.29 -0.80
N PHE A 55 9.50 -11.37 -0.77
CA PHE A 55 8.37 -11.55 -1.67
C PHE A 55 7.31 -10.46 -1.48
N ILE A 56 6.93 -10.15 -0.24
CA ILE A 56 5.94 -9.10 0.06
C ILE A 56 6.39 -7.74 -0.51
N VAL A 57 7.64 -7.35 -0.26
CA VAL A 57 8.19 -6.06 -0.72
C VAL A 57 8.28 -6.02 -2.24
N ALA A 58 8.77 -7.09 -2.88
CA ALA A 58 8.87 -7.19 -4.32
C ALA A 58 7.50 -7.13 -5.01
N SER A 59 6.49 -7.84 -4.46
CA SER A 59 5.13 -7.81 -4.97
C SER A 59 4.50 -6.41 -4.84
N GLU A 60 4.66 -5.72 -3.71
CA GLU A 60 4.15 -4.35 -3.59
C GLU A 60 4.82 -3.41 -4.60
N LYS A 61 6.13 -3.57 -4.84
CA LYS A 61 6.84 -2.77 -5.85
C LYS A 61 6.27 -2.98 -7.25
N ILE A 62 5.88 -4.20 -7.61
CA ILE A 62 5.21 -4.51 -8.88
C ILE A 62 3.86 -3.78 -8.97
N ILE A 63 3.06 -3.80 -7.88
CA ILE A 63 1.77 -3.12 -7.85
C ILE A 63 1.96 -1.60 -8.00
N VAL A 64 2.82 -0.98 -7.20
CA VAL A 64 3.08 0.47 -7.25
C VAL A 64 3.63 0.91 -8.62
N ARG A 65 4.48 0.10 -9.24
CA ARG A 65 4.98 0.37 -10.60
C ARG A 65 3.85 0.31 -11.62
N GLY A 66 2.98 -0.70 -11.53
CA GLY A 66 1.80 -0.79 -12.36
C GLY A 66 0.85 0.40 -12.19
N ASP A 67 0.66 0.86 -10.94
CA ASP A 67 -0.13 2.06 -10.63
C ASP A 67 0.47 3.30 -11.28
N LEU A 68 1.80 3.43 -11.26
CA LEU A 68 2.52 4.53 -11.91
C LEU A 68 2.37 4.50 -13.43
N GLU A 69 2.49 3.33 -14.04
CA GLU A 69 2.47 3.16 -15.50
C GLU A 69 1.06 3.31 -16.09
N ARG A 70 0.03 2.84 -15.38
CA ARG A 70 -1.34 2.73 -15.93
C ARG A 70 -2.33 3.76 -15.38
N TYR A 71 -2.15 4.22 -14.15
CA TYR A 71 -3.19 4.97 -13.43
C TYR A 71 -2.75 6.35 -12.94
N ALA A 72 -1.46 6.68 -13.00
CA ALA A 72 -0.99 8.01 -12.59
C ALA A 72 -1.52 9.10 -13.54
N ASN A 73 -2.35 9.99 -13.00
CA ASN A 73 -3.07 11.01 -13.78
C ASN A 73 -2.73 12.46 -13.41
N SER A 74 -1.82 12.67 -12.45
CA SER A 74 -1.41 14.00 -12.01
C SER A 74 0.08 14.03 -11.61
N PRO A 75 0.75 15.19 -11.71
CA PRO A 75 2.14 15.34 -11.27
C PRO A 75 2.35 14.95 -9.80
N ALA A 76 1.37 15.28 -8.94
CA ALA A 76 1.40 14.92 -7.52
C ALA A 76 1.34 13.40 -7.32
N MET A 77 0.45 12.70 -8.04
CA MET A 77 0.36 11.24 -7.98
C MET A 77 1.64 10.58 -8.50
N VAL A 78 2.19 11.06 -9.63
CA VAL A 78 3.46 10.58 -10.18
C VAL A 78 4.59 10.73 -9.16
N ALA A 79 4.72 11.90 -8.52
CA ALA A 79 5.74 12.14 -7.51
C ALA A 79 5.56 11.22 -6.28
N SER A 80 4.33 11.04 -5.81
CA SER A 80 4.01 10.16 -4.68
C SER A 80 4.37 8.70 -4.96
N LEU A 81 4.02 8.19 -6.16
CA LEU A 81 4.31 6.81 -6.57
C LEU A 81 5.81 6.58 -6.80
N LYS A 82 6.52 7.53 -7.43
CA LYS A 82 7.98 7.47 -7.56
C LYS A 82 8.67 7.44 -6.20
N LYS A 83 8.20 8.24 -5.24
CA LYS A 83 8.70 8.21 -3.86
C LYS A 83 8.42 6.86 -3.20
N ALA A 84 7.23 6.30 -3.38
CA ALA A 84 6.88 4.99 -2.85
C ALA A 84 7.79 3.88 -3.41
N LEU A 85 8.11 3.92 -4.71
CA LEU A 85 9.06 2.98 -5.33
C LEU A 85 10.46 3.10 -4.73
N ALA A 86 10.99 4.33 -4.59
CA ALA A 86 12.29 4.55 -4.00
C ALA A 86 12.37 4.07 -2.54
N GLU A 87 11.30 4.27 -1.76
CA GLU A 87 11.17 3.75 -0.40
C GLU A 87 11.21 2.21 -0.37
N LEU A 88 10.46 1.54 -1.25
CA LEU A 88 10.45 0.07 -1.33
C LEU A 88 11.80 -0.49 -1.79
N GLU A 89 12.49 0.17 -2.73
CA GLU A 89 13.86 -0.20 -3.12
C GLU A 89 14.85 -0.04 -1.97
N THR A 90 14.68 0.96 -1.11
CA THR A 90 15.49 1.10 0.10
C THR A 90 15.26 -0.08 1.05
N VAL A 91 14.03 -0.56 1.20
CA VAL A 91 13.75 -1.78 1.98
C VAL A 91 14.48 -2.98 1.37
N GLU A 92 14.41 -3.20 0.05
CA GLU A 92 15.11 -4.29 -0.63
C GLU A 92 16.62 -4.26 -0.39
N ARG A 93 17.24 -3.07 -0.48
CA ARG A 93 18.68 -2.90 -0.21
C ARG A 93 19.05 -3.21 1.25
N HIS A 94 18.13 -3.02 2.18
CA HIS A 94 18.34 -3.30 3.61
C HIS A 94 18.12 -4.77 3.98
N LEU A 95 17.42 -5.56 3.17
CA LEU A 95 17.20 -6.99 3.46
C LEU A 95 18.52 -7.76 3.69
N PRO A 96 19.53 -7.70 2.80
CA PRO A 96 20.79 -8.38 3.08
C PRO A 96 21.56 -7.75 4.27
N LEU A 97 21.37 -6.45 4.54
CA LEU A 97 22.04 -5.77 5.66
C LEU A 97 21.51 -6.27 7.01
N VAL A 98 20.19 -6.43 7.15
CA VAL A 98 19.57 -6.89 8.40
C VAL A 98 19.87 -8.35 8.70
N ASP A 99 20.20 -9.15 7.68
CA ASP A 99 20.58 -10.55 7.85
C ASP A 99 22.10 -10.74 8.09
N ASP A 100 22.91 -9.68 8.03
CA ASP A 100 24.36 -9.70 8.33
C ASP A 100 24.64 -9.09 9.73
N PRO A 101 24.96 -9.90 10.75
CA PRO A 101 25.22 -9.39 12.10
C PRO A 101 26.37 -8.39 12.19
N SER A 102 27.40 -8.52 11.34
CA SER A 102 28.54 -7.61 11.38
C SER A 102 28.18 -6.22 10.88
N GLN A 103 27.46 -6.15 9.76
CA GLN A 103 27.00 -4.90 9.17
C GLN A 103 25.88 -4.28 9.99
N TYR A 104 24.94 -5.09 10.48
CA TYR A 104 23.78 -4.57 11.18
C TYR A 104 24.10 -3.99 12.57
N ARG A 105 25.15 -4.49 13.23
CA ARG A 105 25.67 -3.85 14.46
C ARG A 105 26.13 -2.42 14.24
N LEU A 106 26.65 -2.09 13.05
CA LEU A 106 27.02 -0.71 12.71
C LEU A 106 25.77 0.17 12.57
N VAL A 107 24.72 -0.35 11.92
CA VAL A 107 23.42 0.33 11.84
C VAL A 107 22.85 0.58 13.24
N ASP A 108 22.86 -0.44 14.10
CA ASP A 108 22.38 -0.31 15.49
C ASP A 108 23.17 0.75 16.29
N ALA A 109 24.50 0.76 16.14
CA ALA A 109 25.35 1.73 16.83
C ALA A 109 25.06 3.20 16.44
N THR A 110 24.57 3.45 15.22
CA THR A 110 24.17 4.80 14.77
C THR A 110 22.76 5.19 15.23
N HIS A 111 21.97 4.25 15.75
CA HIS A 111 20.58 4.46 16.19
C HIS A 111 20.42 4.30 17.72
N ARG A 112 21.42 4.74 18.51
CA ARG A 112 21.42 4.59 19.98
C ARG A 112 20.45 5.51 20.72
N PHE A 113 20.13 6.69 20.18
CA PHE A 113 19.24 7.63 20.86
C PHE A 113 17.80 7.09 20.91
N PRO A 114 17.07 7.25 22.04
CA PRO A 114 15.69 6.75 22.17
C PRO A 114 14.75 7.18 21.05
N LYS A 115 14.88 8.42 20.55
CA LYS A 115 14.09 8.96 19.44
C LYS A 115 14.30 8.23 18.09
N ASN A 116 15.43 7.53 17.94
CA ASN A 116 15.79 6.77 16.74
C ASN A 116 15.51 5.27 16.91
N ARG A 117 14.72 4.88 17.91
CA ARG A 117 14.38 3.48 18.20
C ARG A 117 12.88 3.28 18.34
N LYS A 118 12.40 2.09 18.00
CA LYS A 118 11.03 1.64 18.29
C LYS A 118 11.05 0.22 18.83
N GLY A 119 10.47 0.02 20.01
CA GLY A 119 10.49 -1.28 20.69
C GLY A 119 11.91 -1.76 20.97
N GLY A 120 12.82 -0.86 21.36
CA GLY A 120 14.22 -1.20 21.65
C GLY A 120 15.09 -1.49 20.43
N LEU A 121 14.54 -1.49 19.21
CA LEU A 121 15.26 -1.75 17.96
C LEU A 121 15.51 -0.48 17.14
N PRO A 122 16.52 -0.44 16.26
CA PRO A 122 16.76 0.69 15.35
C PRO A 122 15.52 1.03 14.53
N TRP A 123 15.14 2.32 14.49
CA TRP A 123 14.16 2.86 13.56
C TRP A 123 14.87 3.34 12.28
N ASP A 124 15.47 2.39 11.58
CA ASP A 124 16.27 2.60 10.37
C ASP A 124 15.42 2.96 9.14
N GLU A 125 16.08 3.20 8.01
CA GLU A 125 15.43 3.64 6.78
C GLU A 125 14.42 2.61 6.25
N ALA A 126 14.69 1.31 6.36
CA ALA A 126 13.75 0.28 5.92
C ALA A 126 12.45 0.32 6.73
N ARG A 127 12.54 0.46 8.06
CA ARG A 127 11.34 0.61 8.89
C ARG A 127 10.60 1.91 8.65
N GLN A 128 11.34 3.00 8.44
CA GLN A 128 10.76 4.29 8.05
C GLN A 128 10.02 4.20 6.71
N ALA A 129 10.62 3.56 5.71
CA ALA A 129 10.03 3.33 4.39
C ALA A 129 8.74 2.51 4.47
N LEU A 130 8.75 1.39 5.20
CA LEU A 130 7.54 0.57 5.42
C LEU A 130 6.44 1.35 6.15
N GLY A 131 6.79 2.14 7.18
CA GLY A 131 5.84 2.98 7.91
C GLY A 131 5.26 4.14 7.06
N SER A 132 6.10 4.79 6.26
CA SER A 132 5.70 5.81 5.28
C SER A 132 4.73 5.22 4.26
N HIS A 133 5.07 4.06 3.72
CA HIS A 133 4.25 3.36 2.73
C HIS A 133 2.91 2.88 3.30
N TYR A 134 2.88 2.35 4.52
CA TYR A 134 1.63 2.02 5.22
C TYR A 134 0.71 3.25 5.33
N THR A 135 1.27 4.39 5.76
CA THR A 135 0.52 5.66 5.89
C THR A 135 0.01 6.14 4.53
N ARG A 136 0.80 5.97 3.47
CA ARG A 136 0.38 6.30 2.09
C ARG A 136 -0.84 5.49 1.66
N LEU A 137 -0.84 4.18 1.91
CA LEU A 137 -1.98 3.31 1.60
C LEU A 137 -3.21 3.67 2.44
N ASP A 138 -3.01 4.05 3.71
CA ASP A 138 -4.09 4.46 4.60
C ASP A 138 -4.76 5.76 4.13
N ASN A 139 -3.97 6.71 3.65
CA ASN A 139 -4.42 8.02 3.15
C ASN A 139 -4.99 8.00 1.73
N LEU A 140 -5.06 6.84 1.06
CA LEU A 140 -5.74 6.75 -0.24
C LEU A 140 -7.22 7.11 -0.08
N ASP A 141 -7.74 7.98 -0.94
CA ASP A 141 -9.16 8.32 -0.96
C ASP A 141 -9.98 7.10 -1.40
N LYS A 142 -10.59 6.45 -0.40
CA LYS A 142 -11.42 5.25 -0.57
C LYS A 142 -12.87 5.57 -0.89
N SER A 143 -13.30 6.83 -0.78
CA SER A 143 -14.72 7.20 -0.85
C SER A 143 -15.36 6.87 -2.20
N ARG A 144 -14.55 6.90 -3.28
CA ARG A 144 -14.98 6.66 -4.66
C ARG A 144 -14.61 5.27 -5.20
N LEU A 145 -14.07 4.40 -4.35
CA LEU A 145 -13.66 3.06 -4.73
C LEU A 145 -14.79 2.05 -4.52
N SER A 146 -14.83 1.02 -5.36
CA SER A 146 -15.64 -0.17 -5.12
C SER A 146 -15.15 -0.92 -3.87
N ASP A 147 -16.00 -1.78 -3.31
CA ASP A 147 -15.64 -2.54 -2.11
C ASP A 147 -14.46 -3.49 -2.34
N ASP A 148 -14.32 -4.05 -3.54
CA ASP A 148 -13.18 -4.88 -3.92
C ASP A 148 -11.86 -4.09 -3.99
N GLU A 149 -11.91 -2.85 -4.50
CA GLU A 149 -10.75 -1.95 -4.54
C GLU A 149 -10.33 -1.54 -3.13
N LYS A 150 -11.30 -1.18 -2.28
CA LYS A 150 -11.04 -0.91 -0.85
C LYS A 150 -10.42 -2.12 -0.17
N ALA A 151 -10.98 -3.31 -0.38
CA ALA A 151 -10.47 -4.55 0.18
C ALA A 151 -9.04 -4.87 -0.29
N THR A 152 -8.71 -4.54 -1.54
CA THR A 152 -7.37 -4.71 -2.10
C THR A 152 -6.36 -3.76 -1.44
N ILE A 153 -6.73 -2.49 -1.21
CA ILE A 153 -5.90 -1.53 -0.49
C ILE A 153 -5.68 -1.97 0.96
N GLU A 154 -6.74 -2.45 1.65
CA GLU A 154 -6.60 -2.98 3.01
C GLU A 154 -5.70 -4.22 3.06
N ALA A 155 -5.78 -5.10 2.06
CA ALA A 155 -4.88 -6.25 1.95
C ALA A 155 -3.41 -5.81 1.75
N ARG A 156 -3.14 -4.86 0.85
CA ARG A 156 -1.80 -4.27 0.67
C ARG A 156 -1.27 -3.66 1.96
N LYS A 157 -2.10 -2.88 2.64
CA LYS A 157 -1.77 -2.24 3.93
C LYS A 157 -1.45 -3.29 5.00
N HIS A 158 -2.23 -4.35 5.10
CA HIS A 158 -1.94 -5.48 5.98
C HIS A 158 -0.59 -6.13 5.65
N ASN A 159 -0.31 -6.39 4.37
CA ASN A 159 0.95 -6.99 3.95
C ASN A 159 2.15 -6.13 4.35
N ILE A 160 2.07 -4.81 4.15
CA ILE A 160 3.15 -3.88 4.51
C ILE A 160 3.33 -3.79 6.02
N PHE A 161 2.25 -3.88 6.79
CA PHE A 161 2.33 -4.00 8.24
C PHE A 161 3.04 -5.31 8.67
N GLN A 162 2.73 -6.44 8.03
CA GLN A 162 3.43 -7.70 8.29
C GLN A 162 4.90 -7.63 7.88
N ALA A 163 5.22 -7.03 6.74
CA ALA A 163 6.60 -6.78 6.33
C ALA A 163 7.38 -5.98 7.40
N GLY A 164 6.76 -4.95 8.00
CA GLY A 164 7.34 -4.20 9.11
C GLY A 164 7.64 -5.07 10.34
N LYS A 165 6.76 -6.02 10.66
CA LYS A 165 6.98 -6.98 11.76
C LYS A 165 8.09 -7.98 11.44
N LEU A 166 8.07 -8.56 10.24
CA LEU A 166 9.09 -9.53 9.80
C LEU A 166 10.48 -8.89 9.80
N TYR A 167 10.59 -7.65 9.28
CA TYR A 167 11.85 -6.91 9.31
C TYR A 167 12.32 -6.67 10.75
N ALA A 168 11.43 -6.19 11.64
CA ALA A 168 11.78 -5.98 13.04
C ALA A 168 12.19 -7.28 13.76
N GLY A 169 11.56 -8.41 13.43
CA GLY A 169 11.97 -9.73 13.92
C GLY A 169 13.38 -10.09 13.50
N ARG A 170 13.73 -9.88 12.22
CA ARG A 170 15.10 -10.06 11.72
C ARG A 170 16.10 -9.17 12.44
N GLN A 171 15.77 -7.90 12.68
CA GLN A 171 16.64 -7.02 13.49
C GLN A 171 16.90 -7.61 14.88
N ALA A 172 15.86 -8.11 15.54
CA ALA A 172 15.97 -8.66 16.90
C ALA A 172 16.87 -9.90 16.93
N ILE A 173 16.66 -10.83 15.99
CA ILE A 173 17.47 -12.04 15.81
C ILE A 173 18.94 -11.66 15.58
N THR A 174 19.20 -10.78 14.60
CA THR A 174 20.56 -10.39 14.20
C THR A 174 21.33 -9.66 15.29
N LEU A 175 20.65 -8.86 16.10
CA LEU A 175 21.26 -8.13 17.22
C LEU A 175 21.31 -8.96 18.51
N GLY A 176 20.75 -10.17 18.52
CA GLY A 176 20.71 -11.04 19.71
C GLY A 176 19.88 -10.47 20.85
N VAL A 177 18.82 -9.71 20.52
CA VAL A 177 17.91 -9.07 21.50
C VAL A 177 16.62 -9.87 21.72
N GLU A 178 16.56 -11.12 21.25
CA GLU A 178 15.42 -11.99 21.52
C GLU A 178 15.25 -12.27 23.03
N GLY A 179 14.08 -11.89 23.52
CA GLY A 179 13.43 -12.27 24.77
C GLY A 179 11.92 -12.18 24.59
#